data_AF-A0A7Y8FJ78-F1
#
_entry.id   AF-A0A7Y8FJ78-F1
#
_cell.length_a   1.000
_cell.length_b   1.000
_cell.length_c   1.000
_cell.angle_alpha   90.00
_cell.angle_beta   90.00
_cell.angle_gamma   90.00
#
_symmetry.space_group_name_H-M   'P 1'
#
loop_
_entity.id
_entity.type
_entity.pdbx_description
1 polymer ?
#
loop_
_entity_poly.entity_id
_entity_poly.type
_entity_poly.pdbx_seq_one_letter_code
_entity_poly.pdbx_strand_id
1 'polypeptide(L)'
;SHILYDNNMNYDRHFDIPELSRHIMHPTILKYLRGILGNDLLCWRSEWFAKFPGGRGPEWHQVRDYSYTDGSPLIVPTQTDWNAYIDLTVWTAFTPATKETACMRFLPGSHKKFYYD
;
A
#
# COMPACT_ATOMS: atom_id res chain seq x y z
N SER A 1 -9.26 18.98 -12.26
CA SER A 1 -8.84 18.67 -10.88
C SER A 1 -7.51 19.35 -10.64
N HIS A 2 -7.34 20.01 -9.50
CA HIS A 2 -6.05 20.61 -9.12
C HIS A 2 -5.22 19.52 -8.45
N ILE A 3 -4.11 19.11 -9.07
CA ILE A 3 -3.19 18.16 -8.47
C ILE A 3 -2.41 18.90 -7.38
N LEU A 4 -2.46 18.40 -6.14
CA LEU A 4 -1.73 19.02 -5.01
C LEU A 4 -0.22 18.73 -5.08
N TYR A 5 0.16 17.53 -5.52
CA TYR A 5 1.54 17.12 -5.72
C TYR A 5 1.69 16.44 -7.07
N ASP A 6 2.30 17.15 -8.03
CA ASP A 6 2.56 16.59 -9.34
C ASP A 6 3.65 15.52 -9.24
N ASN A 7 3.27 14.26 -9.47
CA ASN A 7 4.19 13.14 -9.46
C ASN A 7 3.79 12.13 -10.56
N ASN A 8 4.80 11.58 -11.22
CA ASN A 8 4.61 10.68 -12.37
C ASN A 8 3.93 9.34 -12.02
N MET A 9 3.78 9.04 -10.73
CA MET A 9 3.25 7.76 -10.23
C MET A 9 1.81 7.86 -9.73
N ASN A 10 1.18 9.05 -9.78
CA ASN A 10 -0.12 9.33 -9.17
C ASN A 10 -0.19 8.94 -7.68
N TYR A 11 0.88 9.13 -6.92
CA TYR A 11 0.85 8.97 -5.47
C TYR A 11 -0.05 10.02 -4.81
N ASP A 12 -0.64 9.63 -3.69
CA ASP A 12 -1.28 10.50 -2.70
C ASP A 12 -2.45 11.35 -3.20
N ARG A 13 -3.15 10.79 -4.21
CA ARG A 13 -4.35 11.43 -4.79
C ARG A 13 -5.55 11.49 -3.82
N HIS A 14 -5.46 10.85 -2.66
CA HIS A 14 -6.45 11.02 -1.59
C HIS A 14 -6.42 12.42 -0.97
N PHE A 15 -5.39 13.23 -1.22
CA PHE A 15 -5.37 14.63 -0.81
C PHE A 15 -6.18 15.55 -1.74
N ASP A 16 -6.28 15.23 -3.04
CA ASP A 16 -6.84 16.12 -4.05
C ASP A 16 -8.12 15.59 -4.75
N ILE A 17 -8.45 14.31 -4.56
CA ILE A 17 -9.68 13.68 -5.08
C ILE A 17 -10.61 13.31 -3.92
N PRO A 18 -11.77 13.99 -3.73
CA PRO A 18 -12.67 13.78 -2.61
C PRO A 18 -13.19 12.35 -2.46
N GLU A 19 -13.38 11.63 -3.57
CA GLU A 19 -13.80 10.23 -3.59
C GLU A 19 -12.76 9.34 -2.91
N LEU A 20 -11.47 9.63 -3.12
CA LEU A 20 -10.37 8.86 -2.53
C LEU A 20 -10.17 9.23 -1.06
N SER A 21 -10.35 10.50 -0.69
CA SER A 21 -10.37 10.92 0.71
C SER A 21 -11.48 10.18 1.48
N ARG A 22 -12.68 10.08 0.89
CA ARG A 22 -13.79 9.31 1.46
C ARG A 22 -13.50 7.81 1.52
N HIS A 23 -12.81 7.28 0.51
CA HIS A 23 -12.43 5.87 0.46
C HIS A 23 -11.47 5.48 1.58
N ILE A 24 -10.38 6.22 1.79
CA ILE A 24 -9.43 5.91 2.87
C ILE A 24 -10.06 6.04 4.27
N MET A 25 -11.12 6.83 4.39
CA MET A 25 -11.90 7.02 5.62
C MET A 25 -13.11 6.07 5.74
N HIS A 26 -13.27 5.11 4.82
CA HIS A 26 -14.47 4.27 4.78
C HIS A 26 -14.63 3.46 6.09
N PRO A 27 -15.81 3.47 6.76
CA PRO A 27 -15.99 2.84 8.07
C PRO A 27 -15.60 1.36 8.13
N THR A 28 -15.87 0.60 7.07
CA THR A 28 -15.46 -0.81 6.97
C THR A 28 -13.95 -0.97 6.99
N ILE A 29 -13.21 -0.12 6.26
CA ILE A 29 -11.74 -0.17 6.24
C ILE A 29 -11.20 0.16 7.63
N LEU A 30 -11.67 1.27 8.21
CA LEU A 30 -11.25 1.71 9.53
C LEU A 30 -11.56 0.67 10.62
N LYS A 31 -12.72 -0.02 10.53
CA LYS A 31 -13.07 -1.10 11.47
C LYS A 31 -12.00 -2.21 11.50
N TYR A 32 -11.58 -2.69 10.33
CA TYR A 32 -10.58 -3.77 10.26
C TYR A 32 -9.18 -3.28 10.64
N LEU A 33 -8.77 -2.10 10.16
CA LEU A 33 -7.48 -1.51 10.52
C LEU A 33 -7.36 -1.31 12.03
N ARG A 34 -8.40 -0.78 12.68
CA ARG A 34 -8.40 -0.57 14.13
C ARG A 34 -8.30 -1.87 14.93
N GLY A 35 -8.84 -2.96 14.39
CA GLY A 35 -8.72 -4.29 14.98
C GLY A 35 -7.30 -4.86 14.94
N ILE A 36 -6.43 -4.36 14.06
CA ILE A 36 -5.05 -4.85 13.87
C ILE A 36 -4.02 -3.87 14.47
N LEU A 37 -4.16 -2.58 14.15
CA LEU A 37 -3.15 -1.55 14.44
C LEU A 37 -3.53 -0.65 15.64
N GLY A 38 -4.75 -0.77 16.17
CA GLY A 38 -5.26 0.13 17.22
C GLY A 38 -5.96 1.38 16.66
N ASN A 39 -6.34 2.29 17.55
CA ASN A 39 -7.24 3.41 17.18
C ASN A 39 -6.53 4.60 16.52
N ASP A 40 -5.23 4.75 16.75
CA ASP A 40 -4.44 5.89 16.27
C ASP A 40 -3.83 5.55 14.90
N LEU A 41 -4.60 5.83 13.84
CA LEU A 41 -4.27 5.47 12.47
C LEU A 41 -3.90 6.69 11.63
N LEU A 42 -2.86 6.53 10.79
CA LEU A 42 -2.49 7.48 9.74
C LEU A 42 -2.46 6.75 8.40
N CYS A 43 -3.18 7.27 7.40
CA CYS A 43 -2.97 6.88 6.01
C CYS A 43 -1.86 7.78 5.45
N TRP A 44 -0.64 7.24 5.35
CA TRP A 44 0.54 8.00 4.92
C TRP A 44 0.76 7.96 3.40
N ARG A 45 0.18 6.98 2.71
CA ARG A 45 0.36 6.74 1.27
C ARG A 45 -0.88 6.13 0.63
N SER A 46 -1.20 6.58 -0.58
CA SER A 46 -2.09 5.87 -1.52
C SER A 46 -1.45 5.75 -2.90
N GLU A 47 -1.57 4.60 -3.54
CA GLU A 47 -0.96 4.32 -4.85
C GLU A 47 -1.91 3.64 -5.82
N TRP A 48 -1.67 3.81 -7.12
CA TRP A 48 -2.46 3.20 -8.18
C TRP A 48 -1.69 2.08 -8.87
N PHE A 49 -2.34 0.93 -9.00
CA PHE A 49 -1.77 -0.24 -9.66
C PHE A 49 -2.61 -0.64 -10.88
N ALA A 50 -2.38 0.05 -11.99
CA ALA A 50 -3.00 -0.29 -13.26
C ALA A 50 -2.31 -1.50 -13.90
N LYS A 51 -3.12 -2.44 -14.42
CA LYS A 51 -2.66 -3.57 -15.23
C LYS A 51 -3.31 -3.51 -16.61
N PHE A 52 -2.50 -3.21 -17.61
CA PHE A 52 -2.92 -3.21 -19.00
C PHE A 52 -2.74 -4.59 -19.64
N PRO A 53 -3.54 -4.95 -20.66
CA PRO A 53 -3.40 -6.20 -21.39
C PRO A 53 -1.96 -6.40 -21.89
N GLY A 54 -1.42 -7.60 -21.71
CA GLY A 54 -0.03 -7.93 -22.07
C GLY A 54 1.05 -7.38 -21.13
N GLY A 55 0.68 -6.63 -20.09
CA GLY A 55 1.62 -6.12 -19.10
C GLY A 55 2.25 -7.23 -18.25
N ARG A 56 3.56 -7.13 -17.97
CA ARG A 56 4.25 -8.06 -17.08
C ARG A 56 3.74 -7.89 -15.63
N GLY A 57 3.47 -9.00 -14.97
CA GLY A 57 3.20 -9.01 -13.53
C GLY A 57 4.41 -8.53 -12.74
N PRO A 58 4.22 -7.89 -11.57
CA PRO A 58 5.35 -7.52 -10.73
C PRO A 58 6.07 -8.79 -10.25
N GLU A 59 7.37 -8.71 -10.02
CA GLU A 59 8.13 -9.78 -9.39
C GLU A 59 7.71 -9.95 -7.93
N TRP A 60 7.99 -11.11 -7.35
CA TRP A 60 7.80 -11.31 -5.91
C TRP A 60 8.68 -10.32 -5.15
N HIS A 61 8.13 -9.64 -4.15
CA HIS A 61 8.84 -8.65 -3.35
C HIS A 61 8.28 -8.55 -1.93
N GLN A 62 9.09 -8.00 -1.02
CA GLN A 62 8.68 -7.49 0.28
C GLN A 62 9.23 -6.06 0.41
N VAL A 63 8.44 -5.14 0.96
CA VAL A 63 8.88 -3.77 1.25
C VAL A 63 8.95 -3.63 2.76
N ARG A 64 10.03 -2.98 3.24
CA ARG A 64 10.23 -2.70 4.66
C ARG A 64 9.96 -1.23 4.95
N ASP A 65 10.87 -0.35 4.54
CA ASP A 65 10.89 1.06 4.91
C ASP A 65 10.80 2.02 3.72
N TYR A 66 10.54 1.46 2.52
CA TYR A 66 10.40 2.19 1.26
C TYR A 66 11.67 2.94 0.83
N SER A 67 12.85 2.51 1.29
CA SER A 67 14.16 3.05 0.90
C SER A 67 14.59 2.77 -0.56
N TYR A 68 13.75 2.12 -1.36
CA TYR A 68 14.06 1.77 -2.76
C TYR A 68 14.18 2.99 -3.71
N THR A 69 13.85 4.20 -3.24
CA THR A 69 13.91 5.42 -4.07
C THR A 69 15.27 6.10 -4.02
N ASP A 70 15.77 6.43 -2.83
CA ASP A 70 17.03 7.17 -2.61
C ASP A 70 17.94 6.54 -1.52
N GLY A 71 17.60 5.35 -1.03
CA GLY A 71 18.31 4.65 0.04
C GLY A 71 17.93 5.11 1.45
N SER A 72 17.11 6.15 1.59
CA SER A 72 16.66 6.64 2.90
C SER A 72 15.28 6.05 3.27
N PRO A 73 15.11 5.53 4.50
CA PRO A 73 13.81 5.09 4.99
C PRO A 73 12.77 6.22 4.93
N LEU A 74 11.63 5.99 4.25
CA LEU A 74 10.51 6.94 4.23
C LEU A 74 9.61 6.79 5.46
N ILE A 75 9.54 5.57 6.00
CA ILE A 75 8.83 5.25 7.24
C ILE A 75 9.74 4.42 8.13
N VAL A 76 9.78 4.77 9.42
CA VAL A 76 10.62 4.11 10.42
C VAL A 76 9.71 3.61 11.54
N PRO A 77 9.79 2.32 11.93
CA PRO A 77 9.00 1.82 13.04
C PRO A 77 9.40 2.53 14.34
N THR A 78 8.42 2.83 15.19
CA THR A 78 8.68 3.37 16.54
C THR A 78 9.25 2.30 17.47
N GLN A 79 9.08 1.02 17.13
CA GLN A 79 9.65 -0.12 17.84
C GLN A 79 10.98 -0.54 17.22
N THR A 80 11.90 -0.99 18.06
CA THR A 80 13.27 -1.39 17.66
C THR A 80 13.38 -2.84 17.20
N ASP A 81 12.30 -3.62 17.29
CA ASP A 81 12.32 -5.03 16.91
C ASP A 81 12.58 -5.18 15.41
N TRP A 82 13.43 -6.15 15.05
CA TRP A 82 13.83 -6.35 13.65
C TRP A 82 12.64 -6.60 12.72
N ASN A 83 11.56 -7.16 13.27
CA ASN A 83 10.31 -7.54 12.61
C ASN A 83 9.13 -6.62 12.98
N ALA A 84 9.40 -5.43 13.53
CA ALA A 84 8.35 -4.47 13.80
C ALA A 84 7.55 -4.19 12.52
N TYR A 85 6.23 -4.31 12.59
CA TYR A 85 5.35 -3.94 11.49
C TYR A 85 5.45 -2.43 11.25
N ILE A 86 5.68 -2.03 10.01
CA ILE A 86 5.93 -0.63 9.66
C ILE A 86 4.68 -0.01 9.03
N ASP A 87 3.97 -0.77 8.19
CA ASP A 87 2.70 -0.38 7.60
C ASP A 87 1.77 -1.57 7.34
N LEU A 88 0.53 -1.26 6.95
CA LEU A 88 -0.45 -2.23 6.49
C LEU A 88 -1.13 -1.71 5.23
N THR A 89 -1.12 -2.52 4.17
CA THR A 89 -1.73 -2.15 2.89
C THR A 89 -3.18 -2.60 2.80
N VAL A 90 -4.08 -1.68 2.43
CA VAL A 90 -5.46 -1.98 2.01
C VAL A 90 -5.55 -1.89 0.50
N TRP A 91 -5.54 -3.03 -0.18
CA TRP A 91 -5.62 -3.07 -1.64
C TRP A 91 -7.07 -3.20 -2.11
N THR A 92 -7.59 -2.15 -2.75
CA THR A 92 -8.99 -2.11 -3.23
C THR A 92 -9.05 -2.32 -4.73
N ALA A 93 -9.86 -3.28 -5.18
CA ALA A 93 -10.13 -3.52 -6.59
C ALA A 93 -11.14 -2.49 -7.13
N PHE A 94 -10.68 -1.54 -7.95
CA PHE A 94 -11.56 -0.61 -8.68
C PHE A 94 -12.17 -1.23 -9.94
N THR A 95 -11.49 -2.23 -10.50
CA THR A 95 -11.95 -3.11 -11.57
C THR A 95 -11.89 -4.55 -11.09
N PRO A 96 -12.63 -5.49 -11.71
CA PRO A 96 -12.49 -6.91 -11.39
C PRO A 96 -11.02 -7.35 -11.43
N ALA A 97 -10.57 -8.01 -10.35
CA ALA A 97 -9.22 -8.56 -10.24
C ALA A 97 -9.31 -10.09 -10.23
N THR A 98 -9.18 -10.68 -11.42
CA THR A 98 -9.24 -12.13 -11.70
C THR A 98 -7.88 -12.66 -12.12
N LYS A 99 -7.74 -13.98 -12.30
CA LYS A 99 -6.49 -14.57 -12.78
C LYS A 99 -6.10 -14.06 -14.17
N GLU A 100 -7.09 -13.80 -15.02
CA GLU A 100 -6.95 -13.29 -16.38
C GLU A 100 -6.58 -11.80 -16.39
N THR A 101 -7.01 -11.05 -15.37
CA THR A 101 -6.74 -9.61 -15.20
C THR A 101 -5.65 -9.34 -14.15
N ALA A 102 -4.77 -10.32 -13.95
CA ALA A 102 -3.59 -10.23 -13.09
C ALA A 102 -3.87 -9.90 -11.60
N CYS A 103 -4.80 -10.65 -10.98
CA CYS A 103 -5.02 -10.59 -9.54
C CYS A 103 -3.74 -10.87 -8.74
N MET A 104 -3.68 -10.33 -7.52
CA MET A 104 -2.54 -10.54 -6.62
C MET A 104 -2.36 -12.02 -6.27
N ARG A 105 -1.12 -12.36 -5.93
CA ARG A 105 -0.73 -13.64 -5.34
C ARG A 105 0.04 -13.36 -4.06
N PHE A 106 -0.25 -14.13 -3.02
CA PHE A 106 0.42 -14.02 -1.74
C PHE A 106 0.97 -15.39 -1.35
N LEU A 107 2.14 -15.41 -0.70
CA LEU A 107 2.67 -16.59 -0.03
C LEU A 107 2.29 -16.53 1.45
N PRO A 108 1.35 -17.37 1.95
CA PRO A 108 0.92 -17.32 3.34
C PRO A 108 2.08 -17.47 4.32
N GLY A 109 2.08 -16.66 5.39
CA GLY A 109 3.11 -16.69 6.44
C GLY A 109 4.43 -15.99 6.10
N SER A 110 4.66 -15.59 4.84
CA SER A 110 5.92 -14.94 4.41
C SER A 110 6.18 -13.60 5.10
N HIS A 111 5.17 -12.88 5.59
CA HIS A 111 5.35 -11.64 6.35
C HIS A 111 6.16 -11.79 7.67
N LYS A 112 6.39 -13.01 8.14
CA LYS A 112 7.14 -13.28 9.39
C LYS A 112 8.66 -13.34 9.19
N LYS A 113 9.11 -13.43 7.94
CA LYS A 113 10.52 -13.51 7.57
C LYS A 113 10.77 -12.68 6.32
N PHE A 114 11.77 -11.83 6.37
CA PHE A 114 12.26 -11.11 5.20
C PHE A 114 13.14 -12.04 4.36
N TYR A 115 12.87 -12.13 3.06
CA TYR A 115 13.55 -13.03 2.11
C TYR A 115 14.41 -12.30 1.07
N TYR A 116 14.30 -10.98 1.02
CA TYR A 116 15.05 -10.13 0.11
C TYR A 116 16.21 -9.52 0.87
N ASP A 117 17.35 -9.34 0.22
CA ASP A 117 18.48 -8.61 0.78
C ASP A 117 18.30 -7.10 0.57
#